data_AF-A0A833VQJ2-F1
#
_entry.id   AF-A0A833VQJ2-F1
#
_cell.length_a   1.000
_cell.length_b   1.000
_cell.length_c   1.000
_cell.angle_alpha   90.00
_cell.angle_beta   90.00
_cell.angle_gamma   90.00
#
_symmetry.space_group_name_H-M   'P 1'
#
loop_
_entity.id
_entity.type
_entity.pdbx_description
1 polymer ?
#
loop_
_entity_poly.entity_id
_entity_poly.type
_entity_poly.pdbx_seq_one_letter_code
_entity_poly.pdbx_strand_id
1 'polypeptide(L)'
;MASSISISSNYPCFSSRSGLLTTLRDPRRPALSAQVSAAGGKKRYKGTVKREEALSEMIEKKVAEAIETCEGDEGQKESEGCRVAWDEVEEVSQAKADLRRRMTDSGGADPLESFCQGNPDSDECVVYDD
;
A
#
# COMPACT_ATOMS: atom_id res chain seq x y z
N MET A 1 8.05 11.37 46.65
CA MET A 1 6.85 12.04 46.09
C MET A 1 6.52 11.31 44.79
N ALA A 2 5.62 10.35 44.85
CA ALA A 2 5.17 9.59 43.69
C ALA A 2 3.77 10.10 43.33
N SER A 3 3.65 10.75 42.17
CA SER A 3 2.38 11.22 41.63
C SER A 3 1.89 10.22 40.60
N SER A 4 0.97 9.36 40.99
CA SER A 4 0.23 8.49 40.09
C SER A 4 -0.90 9.30 39.47
N ILE A 5 -0.81 9.59 38.16
CA ILE A 5 -1.87 10.26 37.41
C ILE A 5 -2.74 9.18 36.77
N SER A 6 -3.95 9.01 37.31
CA SER A 6 -5.01 8.20 36.70
C SER A 6 -5.59 8.96 35.51
N ILE A 7 -5.37 8.47 34.29
CA ILE A 7 -6.02 9.02 33.09
C ILE A 7 -7.31 8.26 32.85
N SER A 8 -8.44 8.91 33.17
CA SER A 8 -9.78 8.44 32.84
C SER A 8 -9.99 8.43 31.33
N SER A 9 -10.38 7.27 30.82
CA SER A 9 -10.75 7.03 29.43
C SER A 9 -12.07 7.74 29.10
N ASN A 10 -12.01 8.83 28.32
CA ASN A 10 -13.16 9.50 27.74
C ASN A 10 -13.15 9.29 26.23
N TYR A 11 -13.82 8.24 25.75
CA TYR A 11 -14.17 8.12 24.34
C TYR A 11 -15.67 8.38 24.17
N PRO A 12 -16.08 9.37 23.36
CA PRO A 12 -17.49 9.60 23.10
C PRO A 12 -18.06 8.49 22.20
N CYS A 13 -19.19 7.96 22.67
CA CYS A 13 -20.00 6.95 22.00
C CYS A 13 -20.51 7.50 20.65
N PHE A 14 -20.18 6.82 19.55
CA PHE A 14 -20.62 7.17 18.20
C PHE A 14 -22.11 6.78 18.04
N SER A 15 -22.99 7.78 18.04
CA SER A 15 -24.42 7.60 17.81
C SER A 15 -24.67 7.27 16.33
N SER A 16 -24.78 5.99 15.98
CA SER A 16 -25.17 5.56 14.64
C SER A 16 -26.70 5.64 14.50
N ARG A 17 -27.14 6.65 13.75
CA ARG A 17 -28.55 6.88 13.41
C ARG A 17 -28.91 5.91 12.29
N SER A 18 -29.81 4.98 12.59
CA SER A 18 -30.40 4.05 11.63
C SER A 18 -31.04 4.80 10.46
N GLY A 19 -30.46 4.66 9.27
CA GLY A 19 -31.07 5.03 8.00
C GLY A 19 -31.27 3.77 7.17
N LEU A 20 -32.50 3.24 7.15
CA LEU A 20 -32.94 2.29 6.12
C LEU A 20 -32.89 3.02 4.77
N LEU A 21 -32.01 2.61 3.88
CA LEU A 21 -32.09 2.95 2.45
C LEU A 21 -32.42 1.67 1.69
N THR A 22 -33.71 1.53 1.41
CA THR A 22 -34.29 0.55 0.49
C THR A 22 -33.74 0.79 -0.91
N THR A 23 -32.87 -0.09 -1.38
CA THR A 23 -32.44 -0.12 -2.80
C THR A 23 -33.58 -0.72 -3.64
N LEU A 24 -34.47 0.13 -4.17
CA LEU A 24 -35.40 -0.27 -5.22
C LEU A 24 -34.61 -0.62 -6.48
N ARG A 25 -34.63 -1.91 -6.84
CA ARG A 25 -34.04 -2.46 -8.06
C ARG A 25 -34.92 -2.02 -9.24
N ASP A 26 -34.41 -1.11 -10.08
CA ASP A 26 -35.05 -0.71 -11.33
C ASP A 26 -34.94 -1.83 -12.38
N PRO A 27 -36.05 -2.36 -12.93
CA PRO A 27 -36.03 -3.48 -13.87
C PRO A 27 -35.73 -3.09 -15.33
N ARG A 28 -35.31 -1.86 -15.64
CA ARG A 28 -35.10 -1.40 -17.03
C ARG A 28 -33.65 -1.02 -17.43
N ARG A 29 -32.63 -1.54 -16.73
CA ARG A 29 -31.23 -1.39 -17.21
C ARG A 29 -30.84 -2.59 -18.08
N PRO A 30 -30.50 -2.41 -19.38
CA PRO A 30 -29.90 -3.49 -20.14
C PRO A 30 -28.57 -3.88 -19.50
N ALA A 31 -28.40 -5.17 -19.25
CA ALA A 31 -27.17 -5.75 -18.75
C ALA A 31 -26.09 -5.67 -19.84
N LEU A 32 -25.35 -4.55 -19.88
CA LEU A 32 -24.11 -4.48 -20.62
C LEU A 32 -23.07 -5.30 -19.85
N SER A 33 -22.86 -6.54 -20.31
CA SER A 33 -21.73 -7.36 -19.90
C SER A 33 -20.45 -6.74 -20.46
N ALA A 34 -19.93 -5.72 -19.78
CA ALA A 34 -18.59 -5.22 -20.02
C ALA A 34 -17.61 -6.30 -19.54
N GLN A 35 -17.17 -7.16 -20.47
CA GLN A 35 -16.03 -8.03 -20.24
C GLN A 35 -14.77 -7.15 -20.18
N VAL A 36 -14.43 -6.67 -18.98
CA VAL A 36 -13.14 -6.00 -18.74
C VAL A 36 -12.06 -7.07 -18.75
N SER A 37 -11.53 -7.37 -19.93
CA SER A 37 -10.31 -8.17 -20.09
C SER A 37 -9.11 -7.24 -20.11
N ALA A 38 -8.65 -6.83 -18.93
CA ALA A 38 -7.39 -6.11 -18.78
C ALA A 38 -6.33 -6.96 -18.07
N ALA A 39 -6.18 -8.23 -18.49
CA ALA A 39 -5.05 -9.06 -18.09
C ALA A 39 -3.87 -8.86 -19.06
N GLY A 40 -3.40 -7.61 -19.17
CA GLY A 40 -2.16 -7.29 -19.89
C GLY A 40 -0.97 -7.75 -19.06
N GLY A 41 -0.48 -8.97 -19.28
CA GLY A 41 0.77 -9.46 -18.70
C GLY A 41 1.96 -8.65 -19.22
N LYS A 42 2.33 -7.59 -18.50
CA LYS A 42 3.44 -6.71 -18.87
C LYS A 42 4.75 -7.47 -18.76
N LYS A 43 5.50 -7.55 -19.87
CA LYS A 43 6.82 -8.19 -19.90
C LYS A 43 7.76 -7.46 -18.94
N ARG A 44 8.07 -8.07 -17.81
CA ARG A 44 9.05 -7.54 -16.86
C ARG A 44 10.44 -7.61 -17.52
N TYR A 45 11.20 -6.53 -17.43
CA TYR A 45 12.57 -6.51 -17.96
C TYR A 45 13.44 -7.47 -17.15
N LYS A 46 14.29 -8.27 -17.81
CA LYS A 46 15.14 -9.26 -17.12
C LYS A 46 16.02 -8.63 -16.03
N GLY A 47 16.51 -7.41 -16.25
CA GLY A 47 17.31 -6.70 -15.25
C GLY A 47 16.52 -6.19 -14.05
N THR A 48 15.23 -5.86 -14.21
CA THR A 48 14.39 -5.44 -13.08
C THR A 48 14.03 -6.62 -12.18
N VAL A 49 13.81 -7.80 -12.77
CA VAL A 49 13.54 -9.04 -12.00
C VAL A 49 14.77 -9.43 -11.17
N LYS A 50 15.96 -9.45 -11.78
CA LYS A 50 17.20 -9.74 -11.05
C LYS A 50 17.47 -8.77 -9.88
N ARG A 51 17.13 -7.48 -10.06
CA ARG A 51 17.28 -6.49 -8.99
C ARG A 51 16.29 -6.74 -7.84
N GLU A 52 15.06 -7.12 -8.15
CA GLU A 52 14.05 -7.47 -7.14
C GLU A 52 14.44 -8.74 -6.35
N GLU A 53 15.00 -9.74 -7.03
CA GLU A 53 15.56 -10.94 -6.40
C GLU A 53 16.73 -10.59 -5.47
N ALA A 54 17.70 -9.80 -5.94
CA ALA A 54 18.85 -9.37 -5.14
C ALA A 54 18.45 -8.56 -3.89
N LEU A 55 17.45 -7.68 -4.01
CA LEU A 55 16.90 -6.95 -2.85
C LEU A 55 16.18 -7.89 -1.89
N SER A 56 15.51 -8.93 -2.39
CA SER A 56 14.82 -9.92 -1.53
C SER A 56 15.83 -10.72 -0.71
N GLU A 57 16.90 -11.21 -1.34
CA GLU A 57 18.00 -11.91 -0.65
C GLU A 57 18.68 -11.01 0.40
N MET A 58 18.87 -9.72 0.07
CA MET A 58 19.46 -8.75 1.00
C MET A 58 18.56 -8.50 2.22
N ILE A 59 17.24 -8.44 2.03
CA ILE A 59 16.27 -8.31 3.14
C ILE A 59 16.37 -9.54 4.05
N GLU A 60 16.36 -10.75 3.51
CA GLU A 60 16.47 -11.97 4.31
C GLU A 60 17.76 -12.00 5.15
N LYS A 61 18.88 -11.61 4.54
CA LYS A 61 20.16 -11.48 5.26
C LYS A 61 20.10 -10.43 6.37
N LYS A 62 19.54 -9.26 6.09
CA LYS A 62 19.45 -8.16 7.07
C LYS A 62 18.48 -8.47 8.20
N VAL A 63 17.39 -9.19 7.92
CA VAL A 63 16.47 -9.69 8.95
C VAL A 63 17.19 -10.69 9.86
N ALA A 64 17.99 -11.61 9.31
CA ALA A 64 18.78 -12.53 10.13
C ALA A 64 19.79 -11.79 11.02
N GLU A 65 20.50 -10.79 10.47
CA GLU A 65 21.44 -9.93 11.22
C GLU A 65 20.74 -9.13 12.32
N ALA A 66 19.55 -8.58 12.04
CA ALA A 66 18.75 -7.86 13.02
C ALA A 66 18.25 -8.80 14.13
N ILE A 67 17.81 -10.02 13.78
CA ILE A 67 17.41 -11.03 14.77
C ILE A 67 18.59 -11.37 15.68
N GLU A 68 19.77 -11.67 15.13
CA GLU A 68 20.98 -11.98 15.92
C GLU A 68 21.38 -10.82 16.84
N THR A 69 21.29 -9.58 16.34
CA THR A 69 21.63 -8.37 17.11
C THR A 69 20.62 -8.10 18.24
N CYS A 70 19.36 -8.47 18.03
CA CYS A 70 18.27 -8.29 18.99
C CYS A 70 18.02 -9.52 19.89
N GLU A 71 18.66 -10.67 19.62
CA GLU A 71 18.60 -11.88 20.44
C GLU A 71 19.46 -11.71 21.70
N GLY A 72 18.87 -11.06 22.71
CA GLY A 72 19.48 -10.81 24.01
C GLY A 72 18.45 -10.66 25.12
N ASP A 73 18.91 -10.34 26.33
CA ASP A 73 18.06 -10.07 27.49
C ASP A 73 17.03 -8.96 27.18
N GLU A 74 15.94 -8.86 27.95
CA GLU A 74 14.84 -7.90 27.65
C GLU A 74 15.30 -6.43 27.52
N GLY A 75 16.44 -6.07 28.12
CA GLY A 75 17.07 -4.75 27.95
C GLY A 75 17.81 -4.53 26.63
N GLN A 76 18.18 -5.60 25.90
CA GLN A 76 18.84 -5.53 24.60
C GLN A 76 17.86 -5.34 23.43
N LYS A 77 16.58 -5.68 23.61
CA LYS A 77 15.52 -5.39 22.63
C LYS A 77 15.28 -3.90 22.40
N GLU A 78 15.50 -3.08 23.43
CA GLU A 78 15.46 -1.61 23.32
C GLU A 78 16.87 -0.99 23.21
N SER A 79 17.90 -1.81 22.98
CA SER A 79 19.22 -1.26 22.72
C SER A 79 19.23 -0.48 21.41
N GLU A 80 20.00 0.60 21.37
CA GLU A 80 20.16 1.41 20.15
C GLU A 80 20.66 0.57 18.97
N GLY A 81 21.48 -0.45 19.23
CA GLY A 81 21.96 -1.37 18.20
C GLY A 81 20.86 -2.22 17.57
N CYS A 82 19.91 -2.72 18.36
CA CYS A 82 18.76 -3.46 17.83
C CYS A 82 17.87 -2.56 16.96
N ARG A 83 17.64 -1.31 17.38
CA ARG A 83 16.87 -0.35 16.58
C ARG A 83 17.55 -0.05 15.25
N VAL A 84 18.86 0.25 15.26
CA VAL A 84 19.62 0.54 14.04
C VAL A 84 19.61 -0.65 13.07
N ALA A 85 19.73 -1.88 13.57
CA ALA A 85 19.66 -3.06 12.72
C ALA A 85 18.29 -3.21 12.02
N TRP A 86 17.20 -2.88 12.72
CA TRP A 86 15.86 -2.85 12.13
C TRP A 86 15.64 -1.66 11.18
N ASP A 87 16.25 -0.50 11.45
CA ASP A 87 16.24 0.66 10.55
C ASP A 87 16.89 0.29 9.20
N GLU A 88 17.98 -0.48 9.21
CA GLU A 88 18.61 -0.98 7.97
C GLU A 88 17.70 -1.93 7.18
N VAL A 89 16.94 -2.80 7.86
CA VAL A 89 15.94 -3.67 7.22
C VAL A 89 14.83 -2.84 6.58
N GLU A 90 14.40 -1.76 7.24
CA GLU A 90 13.40 -0.82 6.73
C GLU A 90 13.90 -0.16 5.44
N GLU A 91 15.13 0.35 5.41
CA GLU A 91 15.67 1.02 4.22
C GLU A 91 15.75 0.07 3.00
N VAL A 92 16.21 -1.17 3.19
CA VAL A 92 16.28 -2.15 2.07
C VAL A 92 14.87 -2.53 1.60
N SER A 93 13.91 -2.64 2.53
CA SER A 93 12.51 -2.93 2.20
C SER A 93 11.87 -1.78 1.44
N GLN A 94 12.18 -0.54 1.82
CA GLN A 94 11.73 0.66 1.11
C GLN A 94 12.29 0.68 -0.32
N ALA A 95 13.58 0.39 -0.51
CA ALA A 95 14.19 0.31 -1.84
C ALA A 95 13.50 -0.72 -2.73
N LYS A 96 13.08 -1.87 -2.17
CA LYS A 96 12.29 -2.88 -2.89
C LYS A 96 10.89 -2.40 -3.23
N ALA A 97 10.20 -1.75 -2.29
CA ALA A 97 8.88 -1.18 -2.51
C ALA A 97 8.90 -0.10 -3.61
N ASP A 98 9.88 0.80 -3.57
CA ASP A 98 10.11 1.83 -4.58
C ASP A 98 10.36 1.24 -5.96
N LEU A 99 11.18 0.18 -6.03
CA LEU A 99 11.42 -0.52 -7.29
C LEU A 99 10.10 -1.06 -7.85
N ARG A 100 9.28 -1.71 -7.03
CA ARG A 100 7.97 -2.25 -7.44
C ARG A 100 6.99 -1.16 -7.84
N ARG A 101 6.95 -0.03 -7.11
CA ARG A 101 6.11 1.13 -7.44
C ARG A 101 6.49 1.71 -8.79
N ARG A 102 7.78 1.98 -9.02
CA ARG A 102 8.29 2.46 -10.31
C ARG A 102 7.96 1.51 -11.46
N MET A 103 8.01 0.19 -11.24
CA MET A 103 7.59 -0.78 -12.26
C MET A 103 6.09 -0.72 -12.58
N THR A 104 5.26 -0.44 -11.58
CA THR A 104 3.80 -0.27 -11.78
C THR A 104 3.51 1.03 -12.50
N ASP A 105 4.07 2.15 -12.02
CA ASP A 105 3.86 3.49 -12.57
C ASP A 105 4.37 3.59 -14.02
N SER A 106 5.56 3.06 -14.30
CA SER A 106 6.13 3.06 -15.67
C SER A 106 5.43 2.08 -16.60
N GLY A 107 4.80 1.04 -16.04
CA GLY A 107 4.17 -0.03 -16.79
C GLY A 107 2.70 0.24 -17.07
N GLY A 108 2.01 1.04 -16.29
CA GLY A 108 0.61 1.39 -16.49
C GLY A 108 0.19 2.57 -15.66
N ALA A 109 0.23 3.74 -16.29
CA ALA A 109 -0.89 4.67 -16.20
C ALA A 109 -2.21 3.88 -16.23
N ASP A 110 -3.18 4.34 -15.45
CA ASP A 110 -4.54 3.82 -15.55
C ASP A 110 -4.92 3.80 -17.05
N PRO A 111 -5.40 2.67 -17.61
CA PRO A 111 -5.86 2.64 -18.99
C PRO A 111 -6.75 3.84 -19.37
N LEU A 112 -7.54 4.34 -18.42
CA LEU A 112 -8.37 5.52 -18.60
C LEU A 112 -7.56 6.82 -18.75
N GLU A 113 -6.45 6.98 -18.04
CA GLU A 113 -5.59 8.18 -18.10
C GLU A 113 -5.05 8.39 -19.54
N SER A 114 -4.58 7.32 -20.18
CA SER A 114 -4.11 7.37 -21.57
C SER A 114 -5.23 7.68 -22.57
N PHE A 115 -6.45 7.23 -22.27
CA PHE A 115 -7.64 7.49 -23.08
C PHE A 115 -8.10 8.95 -22.96
N CYS A 116 -8.12 9.49 -21.74
CA CYS A 116 -8.50 10.87 -21.45
C CYS A 116 -7.49 11.88 -21.99
N GLN A 117 -6.20 11.53 -22.07
CA GLN A 117 -5.18 12.38 -22.69
C GLN A 117 -5.49 12.72 -24.17
N GLY A 118 -6.13 11.80 -24.88
CA GLY A 118 -6.53 11.96 -26.29
C GLY A 118 -8.00 12.35 -26.50
N ASN A 119 -8.84 12.23 -25.47
CA ASN A 119 -10.28 12.48 -25.52
C ASN A 119 -10.73 13.25 -24.27
N PRO A 120 -10.36 14.53 -24.14
CA PRO A 120 -10.70 15.33 -22.96
C PRO A 120 -12.22 15.53 -22.78
N ASP A 121 -12.97 15.57 -23.89
CA ASP A 121 -14.42 15.83 -23.90
C ASP A 121 -15.27 14.55 -23.78
N SER A 122 -14.65 13.38 -23.58
CA SER A 122 -15.40 12.13 -23.37
C SER A 122 -16.11 12.15 -22.03
N ASP A 123 -17.33 11.61 -21.96
CA ASP A 123 -18.13 11.51 -20.74
C ASP A 123 -17.37 10.85 -19.56
N GLU A 124 -16.36 10.02 -19.83
CA GLU A 124 -15.52 9.37 -18.81
C GLU A 124 -14.35 10.24 -18.33
N CYS A 125 -14.10 11.37 -18.99
CA CYS A 125 -12.91 12.22 -18.82
C CYS A 125 -13.22 13.69 -18.48
N VAL A 126 -14.48 14.12 -18.57
CA VAL A 126 -14.89 15.47 -18.17
C VAL A 126 -14.76 15.63 -16.65
N VAL A 127 -13.85 16.49 -16.22
CA VAL A 127 -13.69 16.91 -14.81
C VAL A 127 -14.26 18.33 -14.67
N TYR A 128 -15.24 18.50 -13.79
CA TYR A 128 -15.76 19.82 -13.43
C TYR A 128 -14.99 20.33 -12.20
N ASP A 129 -14.43 21.53 -12.28
CA ASP A 129 -13.88 22.22 -11.10
C ASP A 129 -15.06 22.80 -10.29
N ASP A 130 -15.17 22.39 -9.01
CA ASP A 130 -16.20 22.84 -8.05
C ASP A 130 -15.96 24.26 -7.51
#